data_AF-A0A7L4R940-F1
#
_entry.id   AF-A0A7L4R940-F1
#
_cell.length_a   1.000
_cell.length_b   1.000
_cell.length_c   1.000
_cell.angle_alpha   90.00
_cell.angle_beta   90.00
_cell.angle_gamma   90.00
#
_symmetry.space_group_name_H-M   'P 1'
#
loop_
_entity.id
_entity.type
_entity.pdbx_description
1 polymer ?
#
loop_
_entity_poly.entity_id
_entity_poly.type
_entity_poly.pdbx_seq_one_letter_code
_entity_poly.pdbx_strand_id
1 'polypeptide(L)' 'MDRPEIPEGPITTPTRFKCMGRTQNLLEAERIAQQYRMRGFEVRVNRKMQGSITIYEVWVAKEPDILSGKGEPPAMR' A
#
# COMPACT_ATOMS: atom_id res chain seq x y z
N MET A 1 28.38 21.72 13.44
CA MET A 1 27.02 21.72 12.87
C MET A 1 27.07 20.80 11.68
N ASP A 2 26.83 19.52 11.89
CA ASP A 2 26.79 18.54 10.81
C ASP A 2 25.33 18.29 10.46
N ARG A 3 24.91 18.80 9.29
CA ARG A 3 23.63 18.44 8.69
C ARG A 3 23.74 16.98 8.26
N PRO A 4 22.87 16.07 8.72
CA PRO A 4 22.89 14.71 8.19
C PRO A 4 22.55 14.77 6.70
N GLU A 5 23.52 14.40 5.85
CA GLU A 5 23.33 14.15 4.43
C GLU A 5 22.32 13.00 4.31
N ILE A 6 21.12 13.31 3.82
CA ILE A 6 20.09 12.32 3.54
C ILE A 6 20.62 11.52 2.34
N PRO A 7 20.84 10.20 2.45
CA PRO A 7 21.31 9.43 1.31
C PRO A 7 20.27 9.50 0.19
N GLU A 8 20.64 10.08 -0.95
CA GLU A 8 19.90 10.02 -2.22
C GLU A 8 20.00 8.61 -2.82
N GLY A 9 19.65 7.59 -2.03
CA GLY A 9 19.34 6.27 -2.56
C GLY A 9 18.08 6.39 -3.42
N PRO A 10 17.93 5.57 -4.49
CA PRO A 10 16.69 5.55 -5.24
C PRO A 10 15.56 5.30 -4.24
N ILE A 11 14.55 6.18 -4.24
CA ILE A 11 13.28 5.93 -3.57
C ILE A 11 12.71 4.70 -4.27
N THR A 12 13.04 3.52 -3.77
CA THR A 12 12.53 2.25 -4.27
C THR A 12 11.08 2.15 -3.80
N THR A 13 10.20 2.94 -4.42
CA THR A 13 8.83 2.47 -4.59
C THR A 13 8.98 1.07 -5.19
N PRO A 14 8.48 0.01 -4.52
CA PRO A 14 8.60 -1.33 -5.07
C PRO A 14 7.99 -1.28 -6.46
N THR A 15 8.78 -1.57 -7.50
CA THR A 15 8.44 -1.41 -8.92
C THR A 15 7.14 -2.14 -9.31
N ARG A 16 6.68 -3.03 -8.41
CA ARG A 16 5.46 -3.84 -8.44
C ARG A 16 4.18 -3.11 -8.02
N PHE A 17 4.23 -1.96 -7.32
CA PHE A 17 3.02 -1.27 -6.87
C PHE A 17 2.87 0.11 -7.54
N LYS A 18 1.64 0.46 -7.89
CA LYS A 18 1.25 1.78 -8.41
C LYS A 18 0.32 2.46 -7.41
N CYS A 19 0.57 3.74 -7.12
CA CYS A 19 -0.34 4.56 -6.34
C CYS A 19 -1.60 4.83 -7.17
N MET A 20 -2.75 4.31 -6.72
CA MET A 20 -4.04 4.43 -7.40
C MET A 20 -4.95 5.49 -6.78
N GLY A 21 -4.68 5.92 -5.55
CA GLY A 21 -5.47 6.96 -4.89
C GLY A 21 -4.78 7.53 -3.67
N ARG A 22 -5.14 8.77 -3.32
CA ARG A 22 -4.74 9.45 -2.09
C ARG A 22 -5.96 10.13 -1.49
N THR A 23 -6.18 9.98 -0.19
CA THR A 23 -7.30 10.61 0.51
C THR A 23 -6.91 10.91 1.95
N GLN A 24 -7.57 11.87 2.58
CA GLN A 24 -7.37 12.17 4.01
C GLN A 24 -8.28 11.31 4.90
N ASN A 25 -9.22 10.56 4.31
CA ASN A 25 -10.17 9.73 5.02
C ASN A 25 -9.78 8.24 4.92
N LEU A 26 -9.50 7.62 6.06
CA LEU A 26 -9.15 6.20 6.14
C LEU A 26 -10.24 5.28 5.56
N LEU A 27 -11.52 5.57 5.83
CA LEU A 27 -12.64 4.75 5.36
C LEU A 27 -12.73 4.77 3.84
N GLU A 28 -12.48 5.93 3.23
CA GLU A 28 -12.44 6.07 1.78
C GLU A 28 -11.25 5.31 1.18
N ALA A 29 -10.08 5.38 1.82
CA ALA A 29 -8.90 4.63 1.39
C ALA A 29 -9.14 3.12 1.44
N GLU A 30 -9.74 2.61 2.52
CA GLU A 30 -10.09 1.18 2.65
C GLU A 30 -11.15 0.76 1.64
N ARG A 31 -12.15 1.60 1.34
CA ARG A 31 -13.15 1.31 0.32
C ARG A 31 -12.52 1.15 -1.06
N ILE A 32 -11.60 2.05 -1.43
CA ILE A 32 -10.84 1.95 -2.68
C ILE A 32 -10.00 0.68 -2.66
N ALA A 33 -9.32 0.39 -1.55
CA ALA A 33 -8.49 -0.81 -1.44
C ALA A 33 -9.30 -2.10 -1.59
N GLN A 34 -10.48 -2.17 -0.99
CA GLN A 34 -11.37 -3.32 -1.08
C GLN A 34 -11.81 -3.59 -2.52
N GLN A 35 -12.10 -2.55 -3.32
CA GLN A 35 -12.46 -2.71 -4.74
C GLN A 35 -11.36 -3.40 -5.56
N TYR A 36 -10.09 -3.10 -5.28
CA TYR A 36 -8.97 -3.76 -5.94
C TYR A 36 -8.70 -5.16 -5.39
N ARG A 37 -8.84 -5.37 -4.07
CA ARG A 37 -8.76 -6.72 -3.46
C ARG A 37 -9.80 -7.68 -4.04
N MET A 38 -11.04 -7.23 -4.22
CA MET A 38 -12.11 -8.04 -4.83
C MET A 38 -11.82 -8.42 -6.29
N ARG A 39 -10.96 -7.65 -6.98
CA ARG A 39 -10.51 -7.93 -8.34
C ARG A 39 -9.25 -8.80 -8.38
N GLY A 40 -8.80 -9.33 -7.25
CA GLY A 40 -7.64 -10.19 -7.13
C GLY A 40 -6.30 -9.46 -7.11
N PHE A 41 -6.29 -8.15 -6.85
CA PHE A 41 -5.04 -7.40 -6.71
C PHE A 41 -4.57 -7.38 -5.26
N GLU A 42 -3.25 -7.44 -5.08
CA GLU A 42 -2.63 -7.10 -3.79
C GLU A 42 -2.69 -5.59 -3.60
N VAL A 43 -3.15 -5.15 -2.42
CA VAL A 43 -3.35 -3.73 -2.11
C VAL A 43 -2.80 -3.38 -0.74
N ARG A 44 -2.06 -2.27 -0.68
CA ARG A 44 -1.51 -1.68 0.55
C ARG A 44 -2.08 -0.28 0.75
N VAL A 45 -2.52 0.00 1.97
CA VAL A 45 -2.90 1.35 2.40
C VAL A 45 -1.77 1.89 3.28
N ASN A 46 -1.08 2.91 2.80
CA ASN A 46 0.01 3.54 3.52
C ASN A 46 -0.49 4.83 4.16
N ARG A 47 -0.29 4.98 5.48
CA ARG A 47 -0.52 6.24 6.17
C ARG A 47 0.75 7.10 6.11
N LYS A 48 0.63 8.31 5.59
CA LYS A 48 1.69 9.30 5.52
C LYS A 48 1.26 10.57 6.23
N MET A 49 2.12 11.12 7.09
CA MET A 49 1.95 12.46 7.64
C MET A 49 2.68 13.46 6.73
N GLN A 50 1.97 14.47 6.26
CA GLN A 50 2.54 15.58 5.50
C GLN A 50 2.23 16.88 6.26
N GLY A 51 3.22 17.37 7.03
CA GLY A 51 2.99 18.42 8.00
C GLY A 51 1.96 17.99 9.05
N SER A 52 0.89 18.77 9.21
CA SER A 52 -0.21 18.49 10.15
C SER A 52 -1.32 17.61 9.56
N ILE A 53 -1.22 17.20 8.30
CA ILE A 53 -2.28 16.47 7.59
C ILE A 53 -1.90 14.99 7.50
N THR A 54 -2.85 14.10 7.82
CA THR A 54 -2.71 12.65 7.56
C THR A 54 -3.28 12.34 6.18
N ILE A 55 -2.48 11.70 5.34
CA ILE A 55 -2.85 11.24 4.00
C ILE A 55 -2.73 9.72 3.97
N TYR A 56 -3.74 9.05 3.46
CA TYR A 56 -3.77 7.64 3.19
C TYR A 56 -3.59 7.42 1.68
N GLU A 57 -2.53 6.71 1.32
CA GLU A 57 -2.22 6.36 -0.07
C GLU A 57 -2.59 4.90 -0.33
N VAL A 58 -3.32 4.65 -1.41
CA VAL A 58 -3.69 3.30 -1.83
C VAL A 58 -2.75 2.85 -2.95
N TRP A 59 -1.96 1.83 -2.66
CA TRP A 59 -0.97 1.25 -3.55
C TRP A 59 -1.43 -0.13 -3.99
N VAL A 60 -1.57 -0.33 -5.30
CA VAL A 60 -2.09 -1.57 -5.90
C VAL A 60 -0.98 -2.24 -6.71
N ALA A 61 -0.84 -3.55 -6.58
CA ALA A 61 0.11 -4.32 -7.38
C ALA A 61 -0.22 -4.21 -8.88
N LYS A 62 0.80 -4.15 -9.73
CA LYS A 62 0.66 -4.04 -11.20
C LYS A 62 0.06 -5.29 -11.82
N GLU A 63 0.33 -6.44 -11.21
CA GLU A 63 -0.22 -7.73 -11.62
C GLU A 63 -1.15 -8.21 -10.50
N PRO A 64 -2.35 -8.72 -10.85
CA PRO A 64 -3.20 -9.39 -9.88
C PRO A 64 -2.46 -10.63 -9.36
N ASP A 65 -2.52 -10.85 -8.06
CA ASP A 65 -1.94 -12.04 -7.43
C ASP A 65 -2.88 -13.22 -7.70
N ILE A 66 -2.85 -13.74 -8.93
CA ILE A 66 -3.67 -14.90 -9.33
C ILE A 66 -2.98 -16.21 -8.90
N LEU A 67 -1.81 -16.14 -8.24
CA LEU A 67 -0.95 -17.30 -7.99
C LEU A 67 -0.56 -17.56 -6.52
N SER A 68 -1.04 -16.82 -5.53
CA SER A 68 -0.83 -17.21 -4.12
C SER A 68 -2.00 -17.99 -3.54
N GLY A 69 -2.31 -19.12 -4.19
CA GLY A 69 -2.99 -20.25 -3.57
C GLY A 69 -2.03 -21.06 -2.70
N LYS A 70 -1.56 -20.48 -1.58
CA LYS A 70 -0.93 -21.18 -0.45
C LYS A 70 -1.42 -20.49 0.83
N GLY A 71 -2.41 -21.05 1.54
CA GLY A 71 -2.23 -22.05 2.60
C GLY A 71 -2.26 -21.30 3.94
N GLU A 72 -3.12 -21.54 4.93
CA GLU A 72 -3.89 -22.68 5.38
C GLU A 72 -5.26 -22.18 5.91
N PRO A 73 -6.38 -22.93 5.82
CA PRO A 73 -7.47 -22.70 6.76
C PRO A 73 -6.95 -22.97 8.19
N PRO A 74 -7.40 -22.23 9.22
CA PRO A 74 -6.93 -22.47 10.59
C PRO A 74 -7.18 -23.94 10.95
N ALA A 75 -6.12 -24.65 11.34
CA ALA A 75 -6.25 -25.94 12.00
C ALA A 75 -7.00 -25.73 13.32
N MET A 76 -8.32 -25.83 13.28
CA MET A 76 -9.13 -26.04 14.49
C MET A 76 -8.90 -27.49 14.92
N ARG A 77 -8.07 -27.66 15.95
CA ARG A 77 -8.07 -28.83 16.82
C ARG A 77 -9.19 -28.71 17.84
#